data_AF-A0A3A5L945-F1
#
_entry.id   AF-A0A3A5L945-F1
#
_cell.length_a   1.000
_cell.length_b   1.000
_cell.length_c   1.000
_cell.angle_alpha   90.00
_cell.angle_beta   90.00
_cell.angle_gamma   90.00
#
_symmetry.space_group_name_H-M   'P 1'
#
loop_
_entity.id
_entity.type
_entity.pdbx_description
1 polymer ?
#
loop_
_entity_poly.entity_id
_entity_poly.type
_entity_poly.pdbx_seq_one_letter_code
_entity_poly.pdbx_strand_id
1 'polypeptide(L)'
;MTAIFNQSLTMRLARSSARGCSMPPTIAGDSCRASHPTGIDTMATGNLSKCLPVSLAYEGGWSDNKKDPGGATMKGITLGTFRRYKPGASKTQLRNISQTDVEFIYRDGFWTPIRGDDLPFGVDLATMDYGINSGPSRAVRDLQRVVGVAADGKVGAGTLKALILADKKKTIQKFCAKRLSFMQGLKIWNTFKRGWSARVADVEAKAVAMWLANSGTSPASRKIELDVEADKAAGKAKTQTNGAGGAVAGGTGASGTDAVMNSGPNWWLIGVIAAVVVVVVVVCLVKANQHKQRAAAYKSVAAAV
;
A
#
# COMPACT_ATOMS: atom_id res chain seq x y z
N MET A 1 0.88 -6.67 15.28
CA MET A 1 1.08 -5.67 14.20
C MET A 1 2.21 -4.67 14.51
N THR A 2 2.60 -4.51 15.78
CA THR A 2 3.54 -3.49 16.30
C THR A 2 5.03 -3.66 15.91
N ALA A 3 5.47 -4.87 15.56
CA ALA A 3 6.91 -5.19 15.49
C ALA A 3 7.66 -4.57 14.29
N ILE A 4 7.01 -4.37 13.13
CA ILE A 4 7.67 -3.76 11.94
C ILE A 4 7.65 -2.23 12.01
N PHE A 5 6.59 -1.66 12.60
CA PHE A 5 6.45 -0.22 12.81
C PHE A 5 7.61 0.34 13.63
N ASN A 6 8.03 -0.38 14.67
CA ASN A 6 9.02 0.10 15.63
C ASN A 6 10.43 0.22 15.02
N GLN A 7 10.93 -0.78 14.28
CA GLN A 7 12.29 -0.75 13.71
C GLN A 7 12.52 0.37 12.69
N SER A 8 11.50 0.75 11.90
CA SER A 8 11.67 1.76 10.86
C SER A 8 11.72 3.19 11.40
N LEU A 9 11.07 3.46 12.55
CA LEU A 9 11.06 4.79 13.16
C LEU A 9 12.33 5.08 13.96
N THR A 10 12.88 4.08 14.67
CA THR A 10 14.01 4.30 15.57
C THR A 10 15.31 4.61 14.81
N MET A 11 15.52 4.01 13.62
CA MET A 11 16.78 4.07 12.86
C MET A 11 16.99 5.34 12.02
N ARG A 12 15.93 6.05 11.58
CA ARG A 12 16.08 7.12 10.55
C ARG A 12 16.19 8.54 11.07
N LEU A 13 15.73 8.83 12.29
CA LEU A 13 15.81 10.18 12.86
C LEU A 13 17.19 10.54 13.43
N ALA A 14 18.19 9.64 13.35
CA ALA A 14 19.56 9.92 13.80
C ALA A 14 20.38 10.80 12.81
N ARG A 15 19.81 11.27 11.70
CA ARG A 15 20.58 11.91 10.60
C ARG A 15 20.10 13.28 10.11
N SER A 16 19.08 13.90 10.69
CA SER A 16 18.57 15.19 10.18
C SER A 16 18.48 16.24 11.28
N SER A 17 19.60 16.92 11.52
CA SER A 17 19.65 18.15 12.32
C SER A 17 20.07 19.31 11.42
N ALA A 18 19.38 20.44 11.63
CA ALA A 18 19.65 21.80 11.13
C ALA A 18 19.26 22.13 9.67
N ARG A 19 18.13 22.85 9.52
CA ARG A 19 18.10 24.28 9.14
C ARG A 19 16.67 24.80 9.05
N GLY A 20 16.39 25.91 9.74
CA GLY A 20 15.13 26.65 9.65
C GLY A 20 15.15 27.65 8.49
N CYS A 21 13.96 27.95 7.96
CA CYS A 21 13.72 29.09 7.07
C CYS A 21 12.28 29.61 7.26
N SER A 22 12.17 30.93 7.29
CA SER A 22 10.98 31.78 7.47
C SER A 22 10.08 31.87 6.23
N MET A 23 8.77 32.06 6.43
CA MET A 23 7.77 32.31 5.37
C MET A 23 7.68 33.81 4.99
N PRO A 24 7.33 34.15 3.74
CA PRO A 24 6.74 35.45 3.38
C PRO A 24 5.25 35.34 2.93
N PRO A 25 4.52 36.47 2.83
CA PRO A 25 3.05 36.50 2.90
C PRO A 25 2.31 36.50 1.55
N THR A 26 1.01 36.27 1.68
CA THR A 26 -0.09 36.13 0.72
C THR A 26 -0.37 37.38 -0.15
N ILE A 27 -0.69 37.19 -1.42
CA ILE A 27 -1.40 38.17 -2.27
C ILE A 27 -2.60 37.48 -2.93
N ALA A 28 -3.76 38.13 -2.82
CA ALA A 28 -5.04 37.78 -3.42
C ALA A 28 -5.24 38.46 -4.79
N GLY A 29 -6.04 37.86 -5.68
CA GLY A 29 -6.62 38.56 -6.84
C GLY A 29 -6.89 37.71 -8.09
N ASP A 30 -8.17 37.34 -8.27
CA ASP A 30 -8.98 37.17 -9.49
C ASP A 30 -8.35 36.82 -10.86
N SER A 31 -8.90 35.77 -11.51
CA SER A 31 -9.82 35.94 -12.65
C SER A 31 -10.14 34.61 -13.35
N CYS A 32 -11.37 34.57 -13.87
CA CYS A 32 -12.00 33.58 -14.72
C CYS A 32 -11.04 32.88 -15.72
N ARG A 33 -10.91 31.55 -15.63
CA ARG A 33 -10.18 30.76 -16.65
C ARG A 33 -10.98 29.52 -17.06
N ALA A 34 -11.29 29.45 -18.34
CA ALA A 34 -11.83 28.26 -18.99
C ALA A 34 -10.89 27.06 -18.73
N SER A 35 -11.49 25.94 -18.30
CA SER A 35 -10.83 24.73 -17.83
C SER A 35 -10.16 23.96 -18.98
N HIS A 36 -8.89 24.27 -19.23
CA HIS A 36 -7.95 23.28 -19.75
C HIS A 36 -7.42 22.45 -18.57
N PRO A 37 -7.49 21.11 -18.58
CA PRO A 37 -6.93 20.27 -17.53
C PRO A 37 -5.40 20.25 -17.66
N THR A 38 -4.74 21.32 -17.20
CA THR A 38 -3.29 21.31 -17.01
C THR A 38 -2.99 20.44 -15.79
N GLY A 39 -2.12 19.44 -15.96
CA GLY A 39 -1.85 18.39 -14.95
C GLY A 39 -1.30 18.82 -13.59
N ILE A 40 -1.31 20.12 -13.25
CA ILE A 40 -0.88 20.68 -11.96
C ILE A 40 -1.98 20.54 -10.89
N ASP A 41 -3.26 20.52 -11.26
CA ASP A 41 -4.40 20.41 -10.32
C ASP A 41 -4.55 19.01 -9.69
N THR A 42 -3.61 18.11 -9.99
CA THR A 42 -3.61 16.71 -9.58
C THR A 42 -2.62 16.38 -8.46
N MET A 43 -1.86 17.39 -7.99
CA MET A 43 -0.84 17.25 -6.95
C MET A 43 -1.44 17.41 -5.56
N ALA A 44 -0.97 16.62 -4.59
CA ALA A 44 -1.63 16.42 -3.31
C ALA A 44 -1.16 17.34 -2.17
N THR A 45 -0.92 18.62 -2.47
CA THR A 45 -0.50 19.61 -1.46
C THR A 45 -1.48 19.64 -0.29
N GLY A 46 -1.00 19.34 0.92
CA GLY A 46 -1.83 19.36 2.14
C GLY A 46 -2.74 18.14 2.34
N ASN A 47 -2.59 17.08 1.55
CA ASN A 47 -3.50 15.93 1.58
C ASN A 47 -3.24 14.92 2.73
N LEU A 48 -2.25 15.19 3.59
CA LEU A 48 -1.93 14.35 4.75
C LEU A 48 -3.14 14.13 5.66
N SER A 49 -3.95 15.16 5.90
CA SER A 49 -5.12 15.08 6.78
C SER A 49 -6.18 14.10 6.29
N LYS A 50 -6.27 13.86 4.97
CA LYS A 50 -7.13 12.83 4.37
C LYS A 50 -6.46 11.46 4.32
N CYS A 51 -5.14 11.42 4.15
CA CYS A 51 -4.39 10.16 4.05
C CYS A 51 -4.18 9.49 5.41
N LEU A 52 -3.80 10.26 6.43
CA LEU A 52 -3.38 9.76 7.73
C LEU A 52 -4.47 8.92 8.44
N PRO A 53 -5.75 9.33 8.46
CA PRO A 53 -6.81 8.52 9.05
C PRO A 53 -6.94 7.13 8.42
N VAL A 54 -6.71 7.01 7.10
CA VAL A 54 -6.76 5.71 6.40
C VAL A 54 -5.71 4.76 6.94
N SER A 55 -4.46 5.22 7.09
CA SER A 55 -3.38 4.40 7.64
C SER A 55 -3.57 4.11 9.12
N LEU A 56 -4.01 5.11 9.91
CA LEU A 56 -4.24 4.95 11.34
C LEU A 56 -5.39 4.00 11.68
N ALA A 57 -6.35 3.78 10.78
CA ALA A 57 -7.39 2.77 10.97
C ALA A 57 -6.83 1.34 11.12
N TYR A 58 -5.60 1.10 10.64
CA TYR A 58 -4.88 -0.16 10.80
C TYR A 58 -3.90 -0.16 11.98
N GLU A 59 -3.65 1.00 12.57
CA GLU A 59 -2.76 1.13 13.72
C GLU A 59 -3.58 0.89 14.99
N GLY A 60 -3.01 0.09 15.90
CA GLY A 60 -3.67 -0.25 17.15
C GLY A 60 -3.80 0.94 18.10
N GLY A 61 -4.67 0.79 19.10
CA GLY A 61 -4.77 1.71 20.24
C GLY A 61 -3.62 1.53 21.22
N TRP A 62 -3.87 1.87 22.48
CA TRP A 62 -2.89 1.76 23.57
C TRP A 62 -2.38 0.32 23.74
N SER A 63 -1.06 0.17 23.80
CA SER A 63 -0.41 -1.08 24.18
C SER A 63 0.79 -0.78 25.07
N ASP A 64 0.95 -1.52 26.17
CA ASP A 64 2.09 -1.39 27.08
C ASP A 64 2.47 -2.80 27.57
N ASN A 65 3.28 -3.50 26.79
CA ASN A 65 3.75 -4.83 27.15
C ASN A 65 5.15 -4.74 27.77
N LYS A 66 5.28 -5.15 29.04
CA LYS A 66 6.57 -5.15 29.78
C LYS A 66 7.65 -6.01 29.11
N LYS A 67 7.28 -6.97 28.28
CA LYS A 67 8.21 -7.86 27.55
C LYS A 67 8.56 -7.34 26.14
N ASP A 68 7.94 -6.26 25.68
CA ASP A 68 8.20 -5.68 24.36
C ASP A 68 9.27 -4.58 24.46
N PRO A 69 10.41 -4.68 23.75
CA PRO A 69 11.42 -3.63 23.73
C PRO A 69 10.88 -2.27 23.20
N GLY A 70 9.75 -2.26 22.49
CA GLY A 70 9.09 -1.01 22.06
C GLY A 70 8.35 -0.26 23.17
N GLY A 71 7.99 -0.94 24.27
CA GLY A 71 7.28 -0.35 25.39
C GLY A 71 5.91 0.26 25.04
N ALA A 72 5.49 1.23 25.85
CA ALA A 72 4.22 1.94 25.69
C ALA A 72 4.08 2.56 24.28
N THR A 73 2.96 2.26 23.62
CA THR A 73 2.66 2.65 22.23
C THR A 73 1.21 3.11 22.10
N MET A 74 0.97 4.18 21.34
CA MET A 74 -0.36 4.70 21.00
C MET A 74 -0.39 5.16 19.55
N LYS A 75 -1.40 4.74 18.75
CA LYS A 75 -1.51 5.09 17.32
C LYS A 75 -0.22 4.77 16.53
N GLY A 76 0.42 3.64 16.88
CA GLY A 76 1.74 3.24 16.38
C GLY A 76 2.94 3.96 17.02
N ILE A 77 2.76 5.14 17.60
CA ILE A 77 3.86 5.94 18.15
C ILE A 77 4.33 5.36 19.50
N THR A 78 5.60 4.97 19.59
CA THR A 78 6.21 4.52 20.86
C THR A 78 6.57 5.70 21.76
N LEU A 79 6.70 5.46 23.06
CA LEU A 79 7.15 6.49 24.00
C LEU A 79 8.54 7.02 23.64
N GLY A 80 9.43 6.16 23.15
CA GLY A 80 10.76 6.56 22.68
C GLY A 80 10.67 7.54 21.51
N THR A 81 9.83 7.27 20.52
CA THR A 81 9.54 8.21 19.43
C THR A 81 8.95 9.50 19.96
N PHE A 82 7.91 9.42 20.77
CA PHE A 82 7.20 10.60 21.26
C PHE A 82 8.14 11.53 22.03
N ARG A 83 9.07 10.98 22.82
CA ARG A 83 10.09 11.73 23.55
C ARG A 83 11.12 12.45 22.68
N ARG A 84 11.30 12.05 21.42
CA ARG A 84 12.14 12.80 20.46
C ARG A 84 11.50 14.13 20.07
N TYR A 85 10.16 14.18 20.06
CA TYR A 85 9.39 15.39 19.74
C TYR A 85 8.96 16.16 20.98
N LYS A 86 8.74 15.46 22.09
CA LYS A 86 8.36 16.01 23.39
C LYS A 86 9.25 15.43 24.50
N PRO A 87 10.47 15.97 24.70
CA PRO A 87 11.40 15.49 25.71
C PRO A 87 10.75 15.37 27.10
N GLY A 88 11.01 14.26 27.80
CA GLY A 88 10.43 14.01 29.13
C GLY A 88 8.98 13.51 29.14
N ALA A 89 8.34 13.31 27.98
CA ALA A 89 6.95 12.85 27.93
C ALA A 89 6.70 11.55 28.75
N SER A 90 5.56 11.50 29.44
CA SER A 90 5.11 10.35 30.23
C SER A 90 4.25 9.38 29.41
N LYS A 91 4.04 8.18 29.95
CA LYS A 91 3.09 7.19 29.39
C LYS A 91 1.68 7.75 29.29
N THR A 92 1.24 8.51 30.30
CA THR A 92 -0.08 9.16 30.30
C THR A 92 -0.22 10.18 29.18
N GLN A 93 0.82 10.99 28.95
CA GLN A 93 0.84 11.94 27.84
C GLN A 93 0.83 11.23 26.49
N LEU A 94 1.52 10.10 26.34
CA LEU A 94 1.45 9.30 25.12
C LEU A 94 0.06 8.69 24.91
N ARG A 95 -0.56 8.17 25.97
CA ARG A 95 -1.91 7.58 25.90
C ARG A 95 -2.95 8.62 25.47
N ASN A 96 -2.75 9.87 25.85
CA ASN A 96 -3.59 11.02 25.51
C ASN A 96 -2.96 11.91 24.42
N ILE A 97 -2.16 11.33 23.52
CA ILE A 97 -1.48 12.10 22.46
C ILE A 97 -2.48 12.85 21.59
N SER A 98 -2.25 14.15 21.39
CA SER A 98 -3.14 15.01 20.62
C SER A 98 -3.12 14.62 19.14
N GLN A 99 -4.20 14.90 18.42
CA GLN A 99 -4.23 14.64 16.98
C GLN A 99 -3.18 15.48 16.23
N THR A 100 -2.92 16.71 16.69
CA THR A 100 -1.87 17.59 16.16
C THR A 100 -0.48 16.99 16.33
N ASP A 101 -0.15 16.44 17.51
CA ASP A 101 1.14 15.78 17.73
C ASP A 101 1.29 14.55 16.84
N VAL A 102 0.22 13.76 16.70
CA VAL A 102 0.21 12.60 15.80
C VAL A 102 0.49 13.04 14.36
N GLU A 103 -0.26 14.02 13.85
CA GLU A 103 -0.06 14.50 12.47
C GLU A 103 1.36 15.03 12.27
N PHE A 104 1.89 15.80 13.23
CA PHE A 104 3.25 16.32 13.16
C PHE A 104 4.30 15.20 13.07
N ILE A 105 4.19 14.18 13.92
CA ILE A 105 5.11 13.04 13.95
C ILE A 105 5.04 12.24 12.65
N TYR A 106 3.84 12.00 12.12
CA TYR A 106 3.68 11.29 10.86
C TYR A 106 4.12 12.13 9.66
N ARG A 107 3.93 13.46 9.72
CA ARG A 107 4.43 14.38 8.70
C ARG A 107 5.94 14.30 8.61
N ASP A 108 6.62 14.47 9.74
CA ASP A 108 8.08 14.46 9.81
C ASP A 108 8.68 13.07 9.48
N GLY A 109 8.14 12.01 10.07
CA GLY A 109 8.68 10.67 9.94
C GLY A 109 8.39 9.97 8.61
N PHE A 110 7.30 10.33 7.92
CA PHE A 110 6.83 9.60 6.74
C PHE A 110 6.43 10.49 5.56
N TRP A 111 5.63 11.53 5.77
CA TRP A 111 5.11 12.37 4.69
C TRP A 111 6.20 13.19 4.00
N THR A 112 7.00 13.92 4.78
CA THR A 112 8.09 14.77 4.28
C THR A 112 9.16 13.93 3.58
N PRO A 113 9.64 12.79 4.12
CA PRO A 113 10.62 11.94 3.44
C PRO A 113 10.18 11.39 2.07
N ILE A 114 8.87 11.17 1.86
CA ILE A 114 8.34 10.74 0.56
C ILE A 114 7.94 11.92 -0.33
N ARG A 115 8.12 13.16 0.14
CA ARG A 115 7.61 14.38 -0.50
C ARG A 115 6.10 14.27 -0.81
N GLY A 116 5.31 13.88 0.18
CA GLY A 116 3.89 13.54 -0.01
C GLY A 116 3.07 14.67 -0.63
N ASP A 117 3.38 15.93 -0.30
CA ASP A 117 2.74 17.12 -0.88
C ASP A 117 3.01 17.25 -2.40
N ASP A 118 4.11 16.68 -2.89
CA ASP A 118 4.49 16.69 -4.31
C ASP A 118 4.07 15.43 -5.06
N LEU A 119 3.32 14.51 -4.45
CA LEU A 119 2.84 13.31 -5.14
C LEU A 119 1.42 13.53 -5.68
N PRO A 120 1.02 12.86 -6.77
CA PRO A 120 -0.37 12.92 -7.23
C PRO A 120 -1.34 12.35 -6.19
N PHE A 121 -2.58 12.87 -6.15
CA PHE A 121 -3.64 12.34 -5.29
C PHE A 121 -3.82 10.83 -5.46
N GLY A 122 -3.94 10.11 -4.35
CA GLY A 122 -4.01 8.65 -4.28
C GLY A 122 -2.65 7.98 -4.30
N VAL A 123 -1.68 8.47 -5.08
CA VAL A 123 -0.30 7.96 -5.08
C VAL A 123 0.37 8.29 -3.74
N ASP A 124 0.14 9.49 -3.24
CA ASP A 124 0.55 9.97 -1.92
C ASP A 124 0.06 9.05 -0.77
N LEU A 125 -1.23 8.71 -0.75
CA LEU A 125 -1.83 7.80 0.23
C LEU A 125 -1.16 6.43 0.18
N ALA A 126 -1.08 5.83 -1.02
CA ALA A 126 -0.49 4.50 -1.17
C ALA A 126 0.99 4.49 -0.75
N THR A 127 1.73 5.57 -1.06
CA THR A 127 3.15 5.70 -0.74
C THR A 127 3.38 5.92 0.74
N MET A 128 2.56 6.76 1.39
CA MET A 128 2.60 6.98 2.83
C MET A 128 2.26 5.69 3.59
N ASP A 129 1.17 4.99 3.25
CA ASP A 129 0.79 3.76 3.95
C ASP A 129 1.86 2.67 3.81
N TYR A 130 2.46 2.55 2.62
CA TYR A 130 3.59 1.64 2.42
C TYR A 130 4.83 2.10 3.21
N GLY A 131 5.10 3.40 3.24
CA GLY A 131 6.19 3.99 4.00
C GLY A 131 6.04 3.76 5.51
N ILE A 132 4.83 3.86 6.05
CA ILE A 132 4.50 3.56 7.45
C ILE A 132 4.80 2.09 7.77
N ASN A 133 4.38 1.18 6.89
CA ASN A 133 4.52 -0.25 7.13
C ASN A 133 5.96 -0.76 6.92
N SER A 134 6.67 -0.25 5.92
CA SER A 134 7.91 -0.87 5.41
C SER A 134 9.06 0.11 5.18
N GLY A 135 8.90 1.37 5.58
CA GLY A 135 9.89 2.44 5.51
C GLY A 135 9.76 3.34 4.27
N PRO A 136 9.83 4.69 4.41
CA PRO A 136 9.66 5.66 3.32
C PRO A 136 10.53 5.39 2.09
N SER A 137 11.83 5.16 2.30
CA SER A 137 12.76 4.94 1.20
C SER A 137 12.43 3.70 0.38
N ARG A 138 11.93 2.62 1.01
CA ARG A 138 11.50 1.43 0.26
C ARG A 138 10.29 1.75 -0.61
N ALA A 139 9.28 2.39 -0.01
CA ALA A 139 8.07 2.80 -0.72
C ALA A 139 8.43 3.66 -1.96
N VAL A 140 9.32 4.64 -1.80
CA VAL A 140 9.78 5.49 -2.92
C VAL A 140 10.52 4.67 -3.98
N ARG A 141 11.43 3.76 -3.59
CA ARG A 141 12.15 2.92 -4.57
C ARG A 141 11.21 2.03 -5.37
N ASP A 142 10.20 1.47 -4.74
CA ASP A 142 9.20 0.64 -5.44
C ASP A 142 8.29 1.50 -6.33
N LEU A 143 7.95 2.73 -5.92
CA LEU A 143 7.22 3.67 -6.77
C LEU A 143 8.03 4.03 -8.02
N GLN A 144 9.32 4.34 -7.85
CA GLN A 144 10.25 4.64 -8.95
C GLN A 144 10.35 3.48 -9.94
N ARG A 145 10.42 2.23 -9.47
CA ARG A 145 10.38 1.04 -10.33
C ARG A 145 9.08 0.92 -11.11
N VAL A 146 7.94 1.26 -10.49
CA VAL A 146 6.62 1.20 -11.14
C VAL A 146 6.50 2.22 -12.28
N VAL A 147 7.08 3.41 -12.11
CA VAL A 147 7.07 4.48 -13.14
C VAL A 147 8.29 4.46 -14.06
N GLY A 148 9.17 3.45 -13.95
CA GLY A 148 10.26 3.21 -14.88
C GLY A 148 11.46 4.16 -14.75
N VAL A 149 11.71 4.72 -13.57
CA VAL A 149 12.88 5.58 -13.31
C VAL A 149 13.88 4.92 -12.37
N ALA A 150 15.08 5.48 -12.27
CA ALA A 150 16.12 5.01 -11.35
C ALA A 150 15.61 4.97 -9.89
N ALA A 151 15.81 3.84 -9.23
CA ALA A 151 15.27 3.58 -7.89
C ALA A 151 16.26 3.97 -6.76
N ASP A 152 16.53 5.27 -6.63
CA ASP A 152 17.43 5.85 -5.64
C ASP A 152 16.76 6.09 -4.26
N GLY A 153 15.43 5.98 -4.19
CA GLY A 153 14.65 6.16 -2.96
C GLY A 153 14.44 7.62 -2.55
N LYS A 154 14.66 8.57 -3.47
CA LYS A 154 14.41 9.99 -3.28
C LYS A 154 13.45 10.49 -4.36
N VAL A 155 12.40 11.19 -3.96
CA VAL A 155 11.50 11.84 -4.93
C VAL A 155 12.20 13.11 -5.43
N GLY A 156 12.63 13.10 -6.69
CA GLY A 156 13.21 14.25 -7.38
C GLY A 156 12.45 14.56 -8.68
N ALA A 157 12.92 15.55 -9.43
CA ALA A 157 12.25 16.03 -10.64
C ALA A 157 11.97 14.91 -11.67
N GLY A 158 12.89 13.97 -11.84
CA GLY A 158 12.69 12.81 -12.73
C GLY A 158 11.53 11.91 -12.30
N THR A 159 11.43 11.61 -10.99
CA THR A 159 10.32 10.83 -10.42
C THR A 159 8.99 11.56 -10.61
N LEU A 160 8.96 12.86 -10.31
CA LEU A 160 7.75 13.69 -10.44
C LEU A 160 7.28 13.78 -11.90
N LYS A 161 8.20 14.01 -12.84
CA LYS A 161 7.89 14.01 -14.27
C LYS A 161 7.28 12.68 -14.72
N ALA A 162 7.86 11.56 -14.31
CA ALA A 162 7.33 10.24 -14.64
C ALA A 162 5.93 10.00 -14.06
N LEU A 163 5.67 10.45 -12.83
CA LEU A 163 4.36 10.36 -12.19
C LEU A 163 3.30 11.23 -12.88
N ILE A 164 3.68 12.44 -13.30
CA ILE A 164 2.79 13.35 -14.03
C ILE A 164 2.38 12.76 -15.38
N LEU A 165 3.27 12.06 -16.08
CA LEU A 165 2.99 11.45 -17.38
C LEU A 165 2.30 10.09 -17.28
N ALA A 166 2.45 9.39 -16.15
CA ALA A 166 1.86 8.07 -15.96
C ALA A 166 0.33 8.14 -15.79
N ASP A 167 -0.34 7.03 -16.06
CA ASP A 167 -1.72 6.78 -15.66
C ASP A 167 -1.76 6.52 -14.15
N LYS A 168 -2.47 7.37 -13.40
CA LYS A 168 -2.43 7.38 -11.92
C LYS A 168 -3.11 6.15 -11.34
N LYS A 169 -4.27 5.78 -11.90
CA LYS A 169 -4.99 4.56 -11.50
C LYS A 169 -4.11 3.32 -11.70
N LYS A 170 -3.51 3.14 -12.87
CA LYS A 170 -2.59 2.02 -13.15
C LYS A 170 -1.34 2.08 -12.28
N THR A 171 -0.82 3.27 -12.00
CA THR A 171 0.33 3.46 -11.11
C THR A 171 0.01 2.97 -9.70
N ILE A 172 -1.12 3.40 -9.12
CA ILE A 172 -1.60 2.96 -7.80
C ILE A 172 -1.75 1.43 -7.77
N GLN A 173 -2.44 0.86 -8.75
CA GLN A 173 -2.67 -0.59 -8.84
C GLN A 173 -1.37 -1.40 -8.95
N LYS A 174 -0.44 -0.98 -9.82
CA LYS A 174 0.88 -1.62 -9.96
C LYS A 174 1.71 -1.48 -8.69
N PHE A 175 1.63 -0.33 -8.02
CA PHE A 175 2.37 -0.05 -6.81
C PHE A 175 1.87 -0.87 -5.62
N CYS A 176 0.56 -0.99 -5.42
CA CYS A 176 -0.03 -1.87 -4.42
C CYS A 176 0.28 -3.36 -4.71
N ALA A 177 0.25 -3.78 -5.98
CA ALA A 177 0.68 -5.13 -6.37
C ALA A 177 2.18 -5.37 -6.06
N LYS A 178 3.06 -4.40 -6.34
CA LYS A 178 4.49 -4.46 -6.02
C LYS A 178 4.72 -4.59 -4.51
N ARG A 179 4.01 -3.79 -3.71
CA ARG A 179 4.02 -3.88 -2.24
C ARG A 179 3.60 -5.27 -1.77
N LEU A 180 2.48 -5.79 -2.27
CA LEU A 180 1.98 -7.11 -1.86
C LEU A 180 2.98 -8.22 -2.17
N SER A 181 3.62 -8.15 -3.35
CA SER A 181 4.69 -9.09 -3.74
C SER A 181 5.89 -9.02 -2.80
N PHE A 182 6.32 -7.82 -2.39
CA PHE A 182 7.36 -7.67 -1.37
C PHE A 182 6.95 -8.32 -0.03
N MET A 183 5.71 -8.08 0.42
CA MET A 183 5.22 -8.61 1.70
C MET A 183 5.12 -10.14 1.69
N GLN A 184 4.81 -10.75 0.55
CA GLN A 184 4.78 -12.21 0.36
C GLN A 184 6.15 -12.87 0.54
N GLY A 185 7.24 -12.13 0.27
CA GLY A 185 8.61 -12.61 0.47
C GLY A 185 9.09 -12.58 1.93
N LEU A 186 8.29 -12.05 2.86
CA LEU A 186 8.69 -11.94 4.27
C LEU A 186 8.43 -13.24 5.02
N LYS A 187 9.35 -13.64 5.91
CA LYS A 187 9.22 -14.86 6.75
C LYS A 187 7.90 -14.91 7.54
N ILE A 188 7.45 -13.75 8.02
CA ILE A 188 6.22 -13.60 8.83
C ILE A 188 4.94 -13.51 8.00
N TRP A 189 5.03 -13.59 6.67
CA TRP A 189 3.87 -13.55 5.77
C TRP A 189 2.81 -14.59 6.16
N ASN A 190 3.22 -15.83 6.44
CA ASN A 190 2.27 -16.91 6.72
C ASN A 190 1.36 -16.65 7.93
N THR A 191 1.84 -15.87 8.90
CA THR A 191 1.08 -15.48 10.09
C THR A 191 0.08 -14.34 9.78
N PHE A 192 0.48 -13.34 8.97
CA PHE A 192 -0.29 -12.10 8.81
C PHE A 192 -0.90 -11.89 7.42
N LYS A 193 -0.71 -12.82 6.48
CA LYS A 193 -1.10 -12.71 5.06
C LYS A 193 -2.50 -12.19 4.82
N ARG A 194 -3.48 -12.65 5.60
CA ARG A 194 -4.90 -12.26 5.43
C ARG A 194 -5.11 -10.78 5.69
N GLY A 195 -4.60 -10.27 6.81
CA GLY A 195 -4.75 -8.87 7.20
C GLY A 195 -3.92 -7.94 6.32
N TRP A 196 -2.70 -8.34 5.96
CA TRP A 196 -1.84 -7.53 5.08
C TRP A 196 -2.40 -7.40 3.67
N SER A 197 -2.85 -8.51 3.08
CA SER A 197 -3.48 -8.50 1.77
C SER A 197 -4.77 -7.67 1.76
N ALA A 198 -5.59 -7.76 2.81
CA ALA A 198 -6.79 -6.93 2.94
C ALA A 198 -6.48 -5.43 3.10
N ARG A 199 -5.48 -5.05 3.91
CA ARG A 199 -5.03 -3.65 4.04
C ARG A 199 -4.56 -3.08 2.70
N VAL A 200 -3.74 -3.84 1.96
CA VAL A 200 -3.24 -3.38 0.65
C VAL A 200 -4.40 -3.19 -0.35
N ALA A 201 -5.36 -4.10 -0.37
CA ALA A 201 -6.54 -4.00 -1.24
C ALA A 201 -7.41 -2.78 -0.91
N ASP A 202 -7.67 -2.52 0.37
CA ASP A 202 -8.44 -1.36 0.83
C ASP A 202 -7.73 -0.03 0.51
N VAL A 203 -6.42 0.06 0.81
CA VAL A 203 -5.62 1.24 0.47
C VAL A 203 -5.60 1.49 -1.03
N GLU A 204 -5.49 0.44 -1.85
CA GLU A 204 -5.58 0.57 -3.31
C GLU A 204 -6.92 1.16 -3.76
N ALA A 205 -8.03 0.64 -3.25
CA ALA A 205 -9.37 1.12 -3.60
C ALA A 205 -9.58 2.58 -3.17
N LYS A 206 -9.19 2.93 -1.94
CA LYS A 206 -9.27 4.30 -1.42
C LYS A 206 -8.36 5.26 -2.17
N ALA A 207 -7.14 4.84 -2.52
CA ALA A 207 -6.23 5.64 -3.32
C ALA A 207 -6.79 5.91 -4.73
N VAL A 208 -7.39 4.91 -5.38
CA VAL A 208 -8.05 5.11 -6.67
C VAL A 208 -9.25 6.04 -6.55
N ALA A 209 -10.09 5.87 -5.53
CA ALA A 209 -11.23 6.77 -5.30
C ALA A 209 -10.78 8.21 -5.02
N MET A 210 -9.71 8.38 -4.25
CA MET A 210 -9.09 9.68 -3.98
C MET A 210 -8.55 10.33 -5.26
N TRP A 211 -7.87 9.57 -6.11
CA TRP A 211 -7.45 10.05 -7.43
C TRP A 211 -8.66 10.51 -8.25
N LEU A 212 -9.68 9.67 -8.39
CA LEU A 212 -10.89 9.96 -9.16
C LEU A 212 -11.64 11.19 -8.62
N ALA A 213 -11.62 11.40 -7.30
CA ALA A 213 -12.24 12.56 -6.68
C ALA A 213 -11.56 13.88 -7.01
N ASN A 214 -10.28 13.85 -7.36
CA ASN A 214 -9.48 15.03 -7.69
C ASN A 214 -9.14 15.11 -9.20
N SER A 215 -9.66 14.22 -10.04
CA SER A 215 -9.50 14.26 -11.49
C SER A 215 -10.66 14.92 -12.24
N GLY A 216 -11.56 15.62 -11.54
CA GLY A 216 -12.76 16.25 -12.12
C GLY A 216 -13.88 15.27 -12.48
N THR A 217 -13.82 14.02 -12.00
CA THR A 217 -14.84 13.01 -12.29
C THR A 217 -16.05 13.16 -11.37
N SER A 218 -17.25 13.15 -11.95
CA SER A 218 -18.52 13.27 -11.20
C SER A 218 -18.71 12.10 -10.21
N PRO A 219 -19.37 12.30 -9.05
CA PRO A 219 -19.61 11.23 -8.09
C PRO A 219 -20.20 9.95 -8.71
N ALA A 220 -21.19 10.09 -9.60
CA ALA A 220 -21.78 8.96 -10.32
C ALA A 220 -20.76 8.21 -11.19
N SER A 221 -19.95 8.93 -11.97
CA SER A 221 -18.91 8.34 -12.80
C SER A 221 -17.80 7.68 -11.95
N ARG A 222 -17.46 8.26 -10.78
CA ARG A 222 -16.51 7.65 -9.84
C ARG A 222 -17.02 6.33 -9.31
N LYS A 223 -18.29 6.27 -8.90
CA LYS A 223 -18.92 5.05 -8.42
C LYS A 223 -18.90 3.96 -9.50
N ILE A 224 -19.29 4.30 -10.72
CA ILE A 224 -19.26 3.36 -11.86
C ILE A 224 -17.85 2.83 -12.10
N GLU A 225 -16.85 3.70 -12.12
CA GLU A 225 -15.46 3.28 -12.32
C GLU A 225 -14.96 2.33 -11.21
N LEU A 226 -15.33 2.59 -9.95
CA LEU A 226 -14.98 1.72 -8.82
C LEU A 226 -15.72 0.37 -8.89
N ASP A 227 -17.00 0.36 -9.26
CA ASP A 227 -17.77 -0.87 -9.48
C ASP A 227 -17.16 -1.71 -10.63
N VAL A 228 -16.75 -1.05 -11.72
CA VAL A 228 -16.04 -1.71 -12.84
C VAL A 228 -14.73 -2.36 -12.38
N GLU A 229 -13.95 -1.70 -11.51
CA GLU A 229 -12.74 -2.31 -10.95
C GLU A 229 -13.05 -3.45 -9.97
N ALA A 230 -14.17 -3.37 -9.23
CA ALA A 230 -14.66 -4.47 -8.40
C ALA A 230 -15.00 -5.70 -9.25
N ASP A 231 -15.73 -5.53 -10.35
CA ASP A 231 -16.13 -6.59 -11.26
C ASP A 231 -14.93 -7.22 -11.98
N LYS A 232 -13.97 -6.40 -12.45
CA LYS A 232 -12.70 -6.90 -13.00
C LYS A 232 -11.95 -7.75 -11.98
N ALA A 233 -11.90 -7.33 -10.72
CA ALA A 233 -11.27 -8.12 -9.66
C ALA A 233 -12.04 -9.41 -9.37
N ALA A 234 -13.36 -9.38 -9.32
CA ALA A 234 -14.20 -10.57 -9.15
C ALA A 234 -14.03 -11.57 -10.31
N GLY A 235 -13.99 -11.09 -11.55
CA GLY A 235 -13.69 -11.89 -12.74
C GLY A 235 -12.34 -12.58 -12.65
N LYS A 236 -11.28 -11.84 -12.26
CA LYS A 236 -9.94 -12.44 -12.02
C LYS A 236 -9.96 -13.49 -10.92
N ALA A 237 -10.72 -13.29 -9.84
CA ALA A 237 -10.87 -14.29 -8.79
C ALA A 237 -11.50 -15.59 -9.31
N LYS A 238 -12.53 -15.48 -10.17
CA LYS A 238 -13.18 -16.62 -10.82
C LYS A 238 -12.22 -17.35 -11.76
N THR A 239 -11.49 -16.64 -12.61
CA THR A 239 -10.47 -17.22 -13.50
C THR A 239 -9.42 -18.00 -12.72
N GLN A 240 -8.92 -17.46 -11.60
CA GLN A 240 -7.92 -18.15 -10.77
C GLN A 240 -8.51 -19.40 -10.09
N THR A 241 -9.76 -19.34 -9.64
CA THR A 241 -10.46 -20.50 -9.07
C THR A 241 -10.63 -21.61 -10.11
N ASN A 242 -11.02 -21.25 -11.34
CA ASN A 242 -11.15 -22.20 -12.45
C ASN A 242 -9.78 -22.77 -12.86
N GLY A 243 -8.74 -21.94 -12.87
CA GLY A 243 -7.36 -22.37 -13.14
C GLY A 243 -6.87 -23.43 -12.14
N ALA A 244 -7.24 -23.32 -10.87
CA ALA A 244 -6.96 -24.36 -9.87
C ALA A 244 -7.65 -25.68 -10.23
N GLY A 245 -8.92 -25.66 -10.63
CA GLY A 245 -9.64 -26.86 -11.09
C GLY A 245 -9.02 -27.48 -12.35
N GLY A 246 -8.62 -26.65 -13.30
CA GLY A 246 -7.94 -27.11 -14.53
C GLY A 246 -6.56 -27.73 -14.26
N ALA A 247 -5.79 -27.20 -13.30
CA ALA A 247 -4.50 -27.76 -12.90
C ALA A 247 -4.65 -29.17 -12.29
N VAL A 248 -5.70 -29.40 -11.49
CA VAL A 248 -6.02 -30.73 -10.94
C VAL A 248 -6.36 -31.70 -12.07
N ALA A 249 -7.28 -31.31 -12.97
CA ALA A 249 -7.72 -32.17 -14.09
C ALA A 249 -6.57 -32.52 -15.07
N GLY A 250 -5.72 -31.54 -15.40
CA GLY A 250 -4.56 -31.74 -16.27
C GLY A 250 -3.47 -32.60 -15.62
N GLY A 251 -3.27 -32.46 -14.30
CA GLY A 251 -2.35 -33.28 -13.51
C GLY A 251 -2.72 -34.76 -13.50
N THR A 252 -4.02 -35.08 -13.34
CA THR A 252 -4.54 -36.45 -13.41
C THR A 252 -4.49 -37.04 -14.82
N GLY A 253 -4.60 -36.20 -15.86
CA GLY A 253 -4.49 -36.64 -17.26
C GLY A 253 -3.06 -36.96 -17.70
N ALA A 254 -2.06 -36.23 -17.20
CA ALA A 254 -0.64 -36.46 -17.53
C ALA A 254 -0.12 -37.84 -17.03
N SER A 255 -0.66 -38.33 -15.92
CA SER A 255 -0.41 -39.68 -15.39
C SER A 255 -0.95 -40.83 -16.28
N GLY A 256 -1.77 -40.52 -17.29
CA GLY A 256 -2.34 -41.51 -18.23
C GLY A 256 -1.81 -41.41 -19.66
N THR A 257 -0.70 -40.69 -19.90
CA THR A 257 -0.09 -40.59 -21.24
C THR A 257 0.78 -41.81 -21.56
N ASP A 258 0.83 -42.22 -22.83
CA ASP A 258 1.54 -43.43 -23.31
C ASP A 258 3.03 -43.50 -22.91
N ALA A 259 3.67 -42.36 -22.62
CA ALA A 259 5.04 -42.28 -22.12
C ALA A 259 5.22 -42.88 -20.71
N VAL A 260 4.16 -42.99 -19.91
CA VAL A 260 4.17 -43.60 -18.55
C VAL A 260 3.83 -45.09 -18.59
N MET A 261 3.14 -45.56 -19.64
CA MET A 261 2.67 -46.94 -19.76
C MET A 261 3.76 -47.92 -20.23
N ASN A 262 4.79 -47.45 -20.94
CA ASN A 262 5.78 -48.32 -21.59
C ASN A 262 6.98 -48.72 -20.72
N SER A 263 7.02 -48.34 -19.43
CA SER A 263 8.16 -48.62 -18.53
C SER A 263 7.77 -49.00 -17.10
N GLY A 264 6.47 -49.22 -16.84
CA GLY A 264 5.93 -49.30 -15.48
C GLY A 264 5.83 -47.92 -14.81
N PRO A 265 5.01 -47.78 -13.76
CA PRO A 265 4.77 -46.49 -13.12
C PRO A 265 6.05 -45.95 -12.48
N ASN A 266 6.59 -44.86 -13.05
CA ASN A 266 7.69 -44.11 -12.45
C ASN A 266 7.14 -43.25 -11.30
N TRP A 267 7.11 -43.82 -10.10
CA TRP A 267 6.60 -43.17 -8.89
C TRP A 267 7.28 -41.84 -8.57
N TRP A 268 8.56 -41.67 -8.92
CA TRP A 268 9.27 -40.40 -8.77
C TRP A 268 8.69 -39.32 -9.70
N LEU A 269 8.47 -39.65 -10.98
CA LEU A 269 7.88 -38.72 -11.94
C LEU A 269 6.44 -38.34 -11.54
N ILE A 270 5.64 -39.33 -11.13
CA ILE A 270 4.27 -39.11 -10.64
C ILE A 270 4.29 -38.20 -9.40
N GLY A 271 5.20 -38.45 -8.46
CA GLY A 271 5.39 -37.62 -7.26
C GLY A 271 5.76 -36.17 -7.58
N VAL A 272 6.66 -35.95 -8.54
CA VAL A 272 7.05 -34.60 -8.99
C VAL A 272 5.89 -33.87 -9.66
N ILE A 273 5.16 -34.54 -10.57
CA ILE A 273 3.98 -33.94 -11.24
C ILE A 273 2.92 -33.57 -10.21
N ALA A 274 2.62 -34.46 -9.26
CA ALA A 274 1.66 -34.19 -8.19
C ALA A 274 2.08 -32.99 -7.33
N ALA A 275 3.37 -32.90 -6.96
CA ALA A 275 3.90 -31.76 -6.20
C ALA A 275 3.76 -30.44 -6.97
N VAL A 276 4.06 -30.42 -8.27
CA VAL A 276 3.90 -29.23 -9.12
C VAL A 276 2.44 -28.80 -9.21
N VAL A 277 1.52 -29.75 -9.41
CA VAL A 277 0.07 -29.48 -9.46
C VAL A 277 -0.40 -28.86 -8.15
N VAL A 278 0.01 -29.40 -7.00
CA VAL A 278 -0.32 -28.84 -5.68
C VAL A 278 0.18 -27.39 -5.56
N VAL A 279 1.41 -27.11 -5.97
CA VAL A 279 1.96 -25.73 -5.94
C VAL A 279 1.13 -24.79 -6.81
N VAL A 280 0.80 -25.19 -8.05
CA VAL A 280 -0.01 -24.37 -8.96
C VAL A 280 -1.40 -24.10 -8.37
N VAL A 281 -2.06 -25.13 -7.83
CA VAL A 281 -3.37 -25.01 -7.17
C VAL A 281 -3.29 -24.02 -6.00
N VAL A 282 -2.30 -24.16 -5.12
CA VAL A 282 -2.13 -23.25 -3.98
C VAL A 282 -1.91 -21.81 -4.44
N VAL A 283 -1.06 -21.59 -5.45
CA VAL A 283 -0.81 -20.25 -6.02
C VAL A 283 -2.09 -19.65 -6.61
N CYS A 284 -2.86 -20.42 -7.37
CA CYS A 284 -4.14 -20.01 -7.95
C CYS A 284 -5.15 -19.64 -6.84
N LEU A 285 -5.29 -20.46 -5.80
CA LEU A 285 -6.19 -20.18 -4.68
C LEU A 285 -5.78 -18.93 -3.90
N VAL A 286 -4.47 -18.73 -3.67
CA VAL A 286 -3.96 -17.50 -3.03
C VAL A 286 -4.27 -16.27 -3.86
N LYS A 287 -4.03 -16.31 -5.18
CA LYS A 287 -4.37 -15.19 -6.09
C LYS A 287 -5.88 -14.97 -6.15
N ALA A 288 -6.68 -16.02 -6.18
CA ALA A 288 -8.14 -15.92 -6.14
C ALA A 288 -8.60 -15.17 -4.89
N ASN A 289 -8.08 -15.52 -3.71
CA ASN A 289 -8.41 -14.84 -2.46
C ASN A 289 -7.98 -13.36 -2.46
N GLN A 290 -6.80 -13.04 -3.00
CA GLN A 290 -6.35 -11.64 -3.13
C GLN A 290 -7.28 -10.82 -4.01
N HIS A 291 -7.72 -11.39 -5.13
CA HIS A 291 -8.69 -10.75 -6.02
C HIS A 291 -10.08 -10.61 -5.38
N LYS A 292 -10.53 -11.57 -4.56
CA LYS A 292 -11.77 -11.43 -3.77
C LYS A 292 -11.68 -10.26 -2.78
N GLN A 293 -10.57 -10.12 -2.07
CA GLN A 293 -10.34 -9.00 -1.16
C GLN A 293 -10.33 -7.66 -1.90
N ARG A 294 -9.68 -7.62 -3.07
CA ARG A 294 -9.65 -6.44 -3.94
C ARG A 294 -11.05 -6.07 -4.45
N ALA A 295 -11.85 -7.04 -4.89
CA ALA A 295 -13.24 -6.82 -5.31
C ALA A 295 -14.09 -6.26 -4.16
N ALA A 296 -13.98 -6.86 -2.97
CA ALA A 296 -14.70 -6.40 -1.79
C ALA A 296 -14.31 -4.97 -1.39
N ALA A 297 -13.02 -4.63 -1.43
CA ALA A 297 -12.52 -3.29 -1.13
C ALA A 297 -13.06 -2.22 -2.11
N TYR A 298 -12.99 -2.49 -3.41
CA TYR A 298 -13.55 -1.57 -4.41
C TYR A 298 -15.06 -1.38 -4.23
N LYS A 299 -15.80 -2.46 -3.99
CA LYS A 299 -17.25 -2.40 -3.74
C LYS A 299 -17.59 -1.60 -2.47
N SER A 300 -16.83 -1.77 -1.39
CA SER A 300 -17.06 -0.99 -0.16
C SER A 300 -16.77 0.50 -0.35
N VAL A 301 -15.74 0.83 -1.12
CA VAL A 301 -15.42 2.24 -1.41
C VAL A 301 -16.44 2.84 -2.39
N ALA A 302 -16.88 2.09 -3.40
CA ALA A 302 -17.92 2.54 -4.33
C ALA A 302 -19.26 2.83 -3.63
N ALA A 303 -19.60 2.08 -2.57
CA ALA A 303 -20.79 2.32 -1.76
C ALA A 303 -20.71 3.59 -0.90
N ALA A 304 -19.52 4.17 -0.72
CA ALA A 304 -19.28 5.37 0.07
C ALA A 304 -19.06 6.65 -0.77
N VAL A 305 -19.15 6.55 -2.10
CA VAL A 305 -19.03 7.66 -3.07
C VAL A 305 -20.40 8.22 -3.41
#